data_AF-A0A7K1E1B3-F1
#
_entry.id   AF-A0A7K1E1B3-F1
#
_cell.length_a   1.000
_cell.length_b   1.000
_cell.length_c   1.000
_cell.angle_alpha   90.00
_cell.angle_beta   90.00
_cell.angle_gamma   90.00
#
_symmetry.space_group_name_H-M   'P 1'
#
loop_
_entity.id
_entity.type
_entity.pdbx_description
1 polymer ?
#
loop_
_entity_poly.entity_id
_entity_poly.type
_entity_poly.pdbx_seq_one_letter_code
_entity_poly.pdbx_strand_id
1 'polypeptide(L)'
;MAQNEGRYRGLPVAPKMVNPVRTRILNRKGKEDAKKYKNLLDFTRTHAIIEIDADCRSWQINVNLWYTTETESIRSGNARINVQMQQLEHELEDALQRKDATGRERGRTEVLVARLQQDLMNFEAQRRTNIERGFSMRRMAEEAMASWGISRESQVSIYTRARAIASGLDVSSVRAEIPEFEPVELEHFTEFEEDTAQDNAPGVGLRSPRRPSVAKPAGATR
;
A
#
# COMPACT_ATOMS: atom_id res chain seq x y z
N MET A 1 18.54 1.99 -19.13
CA MET A 1 17.47 1.88 -18.13
C MET A 1 16.95 0.46 -18.22
N ALA A 2 17.25 -0.39 -17.24
CA ALA A 2 16.77 -1.77 -17.24
C ALA A 2 15.32 -1.76 -16.75
N GLN A 3 14.39 -2.09 -17.65
CA GLN A 3 12.98 -2.26 -17.32
C GLN A 3 12.85 -3.59 -16.55
N ASN A 4 12.43 -3.50 -15.29
CA ASN A 4 12.02 -4.67 -14.50
C ASN A 4 10.68 -5.17 -15.04
N GLU A 5 10.72 -5.97 -16.11
CA GLU A 5 9.56 -6.68 -16.64
C GLU A 5 9.31 -7.94 -15.79
N GLY A 6 8.57 -7.78 -14.70
CA GLY A 6 8.13 -8.91 -13.91
C GLY A 6 7.45 -8.48 -12.62
N ARG A 7 6.12 -8.55 -12.60
CA ARG A 7 5.18 -8.30 -11.48
C ARG A 7 4.77 -6.86 -11.17
N TYR A 8 5.50 -5.83 -11.59
CA TYR A 8 5.15 -4.44 -11.28
C TYR A 8 5.31 -3.53 -12.50
N ARG A 9 4.31 -3.51 -13.41
CA ARG A 9 4.35 -2.58 -14.55
C ARG A 9 4.25 -1.16 -14.03
N GLY A 10 5.32 -0.38 -14.20
CA GLY A 10 5.32 1.07 -13.95
C GLY A 10 5.67 1.50 -12.52
N LEU A 11 5.78 0.61 -11.53
CA LEU A 11 6.22 0.98 -10.18
C LEU A 11 7.70 1.43 -10.21
N PRO A 12 8.02 2.68 -9.83
CA PRO A 12 9.40 3.14 -9.83
C PRO A 12 10.14 2.59 -8.60
N VAL A 13 10.80 1.45 -8.76
CA VAL A 13 11.65 0.82 -7.74
C VAL A 13 13.12 1.21 -7.95
N ALA A 14 13.84 1.43 -6.85
CA ALA A 14 15.27 1.72 -6.92
C ALA A 14 16.05 0.52 -7.52
N PRO A 15 17.12 0.78 -8.28
CA PRO A 15 17.98 -0.29 -8.75
C PRO A 15 18.67 -0.96 -7.56
N LYS A 16 18.75 -2.31 -7.58
CA LYS A 16 19.40 -3.11 -6.53
C LYS A 16 20.86 -2.71 -6.27
N MET A 17 21.54 -2.19 -7.28
CA MET A 17 22.91 -1.72 -7.18
C MET A 17 23.05 -0.35 -7.84
N VAL A 18 23.94 0.48 -7.28
CA VAL A 18 24.32 1.75 -7.90
C VAL A 18 25.05 1.46 -9.22
N ASN A 19 24.58 2.09 -10.31
CA ASN A 19 25.16 1.92 -11.64
C ASN A 19 26.68 2.21 -11.62
N PRO A 20 27.54 1.37 -12.24
CA PRO A 20 28.99 1.60 -12.30
C PRO A 20 29.40 3.01 -12.77
N VAL A 21 28.66 3.60 -13.71
CA VAL A 21 28.91 4.98 -14.19
C VAL A 21 28.65 5.98 -13.07
N ARG A 22 27.52 5.86 -12.36
CA ARG A 22 27.19 6.70 -11.22
C ARG A 22 28.22 6.52 -10.11
N THR A 23 28.65 5.30 -9.83
CA THR A 23 29.73 4.99 -8.88
C THR A 23 31.03 5.73 -9.23
N ARG A 24 31.44 5.73 -10.51
CA ARG A 24 32.63 6.50 -10.96
C ARG A 24 32.45 8.01 -10.76
N ILE A 25 31.27 8.54 -11.06
CA ILE A 25 30.96 9.97 -10.89
C ILE A 25 31.02 10.35 -9.40
N LEU A 26 30.38 9.58 -8.52
CA LEU A 26 30.38 9.80 -7.08
C LEU A 26 31.79 9.72 -6.48
N ASN A 27 32.58 8.74 -6.91
CA ASN A 27 33.98 8.62 -6.53
C ASN A 27 34.79 9.86 -6.93
N ARG A 28 34.58 10.38 -8.15
CA ARG A 28 35.26 11.58 -8.62
C ARG A 28 34.85 12.81 -7.79
N LYS A 29 33.56 13.02 -7.58
CA LYS A 29 33.01 14.11 -6.76
C LYS A 29 33.56 14.08 -5.33
N GLY A 30 33.61 12.89 -4.70
CA GLY A 30 34.18 12.74 -3.36
C GLY A 30 35.66 13.15 -3.28
N LYS A 31 36.47 12.78 -4.28
CA LYS A 31 37.88 13.17 -4.37
C LYS A 31 38.07 14.67 -4.65
N GLU A 32 37.23 15.26 -5.48
CA GLU A 32 37.25 16.69 -5.78
C GLU A 32 36.87 17.51 -4.54
N ASP A 33 35.80 17.12 -3.84
CA ASP A 33 35.37 17.77 -2.60
C ASP A 33 36.41 17.62 -1.47
N ALA A 34 37.09 16.48 -1.36
CA ALA A 34 38.20 16.30 -0.41
C ALA A 34 39.31 17.33 -0.62
N LYS A 35 39.63 17.66 -1.88
CA LYS A 35 40.64 18.67 -2.21
C LYS A 35 40.16 20.09 -1.95
N LYS A 36 38.87 20.38 -2.19
CA LYS A 36 38.26 21.70 -2.03
C LYS A 36 38.02 22.04 -0.56
N TYR A 37 37.57 21.07 0.22
CA TYR A 37 37.14 21.23 1.60
C TYR A 37 38.06 20.52 2.60
N LYS A 38 39.38 20.70 2.45
CA LYS A 38 40.40 20.05 3.30
C LYS A 38 40.22 20.34 4.80
N ASN A 39 39.76 21.54 5.13
CA ASN A 39 39.61 22.00 6.52
C ASN A 39 38.23 21.70 7.13
N LEU A 40 37.26 21.28 6.30
CA LEU A 40 35.93 20.91 6.77
C LEU A 40 35.90 19.41 7.03
N LEU A 41 35.99 19.07 8.32
CA LEU A 41 35.72 17.72 8.84
C LEU A 41 34.23 17.39 8.82
N ASP A 42 33.38 18.39 8.51
CA ASP A 42 31.96 18.16 8.31
C ASP A 42 31.72 17.61 6.89
N PHE A 43 31.17 16.39 6.85
CA PHE A 43 30.82 15.69 5.63
C PHE A 43 29.34 15.76 5.31
N THR A 44 28.53 16.34 6.21
CA THR A 44 27.08 16.22 6.22
C THR A 44 26.46 16.88 4.97
N ARG A 45 26.72 18.16 4.70
CA ARG A 45 26.00 18.92 3.67
C ARG A 45 26.87 19.38 2.50
N THR A 46 27.40 18.44 1.73
CA THR A 46 27.98 18.80 0.41
C THR A 46 26.93 18.85 -0.67
N HIS A 47 27.19 19.65 -1.71
CA HIS A 47 26.32 19.70 -2.90
C HIS A 47 26.04 18.31 -3.48
N ALA A 48 27.02 17.41 -3.44
CA ALA A 48 26.86 16.03 -3.91
C ALA A 48 25.82 15.24 -3.09
N ILE A 49 25.80 15.38 -1.77
CA ILE A 49 24.81 14.71 -0.92
C ILE A 49 23.42 15.31 -1.13
N ILE A 50 23.33 16.65 -1.24
CA ILE A 50 22.07 17.34 -1.54
C ILE A 50 21.49 16.88 -2.88
N GLU A 51 22.32 16.72 -3.91
CA GLU A 51 21.90 16.19 -5.20
C GLU A 51 21.41 14.74 -5.11
N ILE A 52 22.10 13.88 -4.35
CA ILE A 52 21.65 12.50 -4.12
C ILE A 52 20.29 12.50 -3.41
N ASP A 53 20.13 13.33 -2.38
CA ASP A 53 18.88 13.43 -1.60
C ASP A 53 17.73 13.94 -2.49
N ALA A 54 17.97 14.96 -3.31
CA ALA A 54 17.00 15.48 -4.26
C ALA A 54 16.60 14.43 -5.31
N ASP A 55 17.57 13.72 -5.88
CA ASP A 55 17.32 12.63 -6.83
C ASP A 55 16.43 11.55 -6.18
N CYS A 56 16.79 11.06 -4.99
CA CYS A 56 16.02 10.03 -4.28
C CYS A 56 14.62 10.51 -3.88
N ARG A 57 14.47 11.75 -3.41
CA ARG A 57 13.16 12.35 -3.12
C ARG A 57 12.28 12.45 -4.36
N SER A 58 12.85 12.84 -5.51
CA SER A 58 12.10 12.91 -6.77
C SER A 58 11.51 11.55 -7.16
N TRP A 59 12.25 10.46 -6.91
CA TRP A 59 11.78 9.12 -7.17
C TRP A 59 10.74 8.65 -6.14
N GLN A 60 10.87 9.03 -4.88
CA GLN A 60 9.82 8.79 -3.88
C GLN A 60 8.51 9.52 -4.24
N ILE A 61 8.60 10.76 -4.74
CA ILE A 61 7.44 11.49 -5.28
C ILE A 61 6.82 10.72 -6.47
N ASN A 62 7.64 10.14 -7.35
CA ASN A 62 7.13 9.32 -8.45
C ASN A 62 6.44 8.04 -7.98
N VAL A 63 6.90 7.43 -6.87
CA VAL A 63 6.19 6.29 -6.24
C VAL A 63 4.83 6.75 -5.74
N ASN A 64 4.74 7.90 -5.07
CA ASN A 64 3.45 8.46 -4.65
C ASN A 64 2.53 8.72 -5.83
N LEU A 65 3.01 9.41 -6.88
CA LEU A 65 2.20 9.68 -8.07
C LEU A 65 1.66 8.39 -8.71
N TRP A 66 2.51 7.36 -8.81
CA TRP A 66 2.10 6.05 -9.26
C TRP A 66 1.00 5.46 -8.36
N TYR A 67 1.19 5.50 -7.04
CA TYR A 67 0.25 4.96 -6.06
C TYR A 67 -1.11 5.67 -6.14
N THR A 68 -1.14 7.00 -6.18
CA THR A 68 -2.36 7.81 -6.32
C THR A 68 -3.09 7.46 -7.62
N THR A 69 -2.36 7.37 -8.74
CA THR A 69 -2.95 7.09 -10.06
C THR A 69 -3.55 5.68 -10.13
N GLU A 70 -2.83 4.67 -9.63
CA GLU A 70 -3.29 3.28 -9.67
C GLU A 70 -4.48 3.04 -8.73
N THR A 71 -4.48 3.68 -7.56
CA THR A 71 -5.56 3.54 -6.58
C THR A 71 -6.82 4.33 -6.93
N GLU A 72 -6.75 5.39 -7.73
CA GLU A 72 -7.90 6.23 -8.12
C GLU A 72 -9.07 5.41 -8.70
N SER A 73 -8.76 4.43 -9.54
CA SER A 73 -9.76 3.53 -10.13
C SER A 73 -10.47 2.65 -9.09
N ILE A 74 -9.75 2.22 -8.06
CA ILE A 74 -10.28 1.40 -6.96
C ILE A 74 -11.14 2.26 -6.05
N ARG A 75 -10.67 3.47 -5.73
CA ARG A 75 -11.38 4.45 -4.90
C ARG A 75 -12.71 4.87 -5.52
N SER A 76 -12.68 5.27 -6.80
CA SER A 76 -13.90 5.60 -7.55
C SER A 76 -14.85 4.41 -7.66
N GLY A 77 -14.31 3.19 -7.84
CA GLY A 77 -15.09 1.94 -7.79
C GLY A 77 -15.77 1.73 -6.43
N ASN A 78 -15.05 1.90 -5.32
CA ASN A 78 -15.60 1.75 -3.98
C ASN A 78 -16.66 2.81 -3.66
N ALA A 79 -16.43 4.07 -4.05
CA ALA A 79 -17.43 5.12 -3.89
C ALA A 79 -18.74 4.79 -4.62
N ARG A 80 -18.64 4.24 -5.84
CA ARG A 80 -19.82 3.78 -6.59
C ARG A 80 -20.53 2.62 -5.89
N ILE A 81 -19.78 1.63 -5.40
CA ILE A 81 -20.34 0.48 -4.69
C ILE A 81 -21.08 0.95 -3.44
N ASN A 82 -20.52 1.88 -2.66
CA ASN A 82 -21.16 2.42 -1.46
C ASN A 82 -22.52 3.07 -1.78
N VAL A 83 -22.61 3.85 -2.86
CA VAL A 83 -23.88 4.46 -3.29
C VAL A 83 -24.89 3.38 -3.70
N GLN A 84 -24.46 2.34 -4.41
CA GLN A 84 -25.33 1.24 -4.83
C GLN A 84 -25.83 0.42 -3.63
N MET A 85 -24.97 0.18 -2.64
CA MET A 85 -25.36 -0.49 -1.39
C MET A 85 -26.41 0.32 -0.62
N GLN A 86 -26.22 1.63 -0.46
CA GLN A 86 -27.20 2.50 0.21
C GLN A 86 -28.57 2.48 -0.49
N GLN A 87 -28.59 2.46 -1.83
CA GLN A 87 -29.83 2.34 -2.60
C GLN A 87 -30.51 0.99 -2.35
N LEU A 88 -29.75 -0.10 -2.38
CA LEU A 88 -30.27 -1.45 -2.11
C LEU A 88 -30.76 -1.62 -0.68
N GLU A 89 -30.08 -1.02 0.30
CA GLU A 89 -30.52 -0.99 1.71
C GLU A 89 -31.87 -0.28 1.84
N HIS A 90 -32.03 0.87 1.18
CA HIS A 90 -33.30 1.59 1.19
C HIS A 90 -34.43 0.79 0.50
N GLU A 91 -34.15 0.18 -0.65
CA GLU A 91 -35.11 -0.70 -1.34
C GLU A 91 -35.48 -1.93 -0.50
N LEU A 92 -34.52 -2.47 0.26
CA LEU A 92 -34.74 -3.60 1.17
C LEU A 92 -35.62 -3.18 2.34
N GLU A 93 -35.35 -2.02 2.96
CA GLU A 93 -36.19 -1.46 4.02
C GLU A 93 -37.63 -1.23 3.54
N ASP A 94 -37.80 -0.64 2.36
CA ASP A 94 -39.10 -0.43 1.74
C ASP A 94 -39.82 -1.76 1.49
N ALA A 95 -39.12 -2.77 0.96
CA ALA A 95 -39.68 -4.09 0.72
C ALA A 95 -40.11 -4.79 2.02
N LEU A 96 -39.33 -4.64 3.10
CA LEU A 96 -39.63 -5.21 4.41
C LEU A 96 -40.81 -4.51 5.10
N GLN A 97 -41.03 -3.23 4.82
CA GLN A 97 -42.15 -2.45 5.38
C GLN A 97 -43.47 -2.63 4.61
N ARG A 98 -43.44 -3.24 3.42
CA ARG A 98 -44.66 -3.51 2.63
C ARG A 98 -45.60 -4.44 3.37
N LYS A 99 -46.83 -3.97 3.58
CA LYS A 99 -47.93 -4.76 4.13
C LYS A 99 -48.69 -5.43 3.00
N ASP A 100 -48.34 -6.68 2.71
CA ASP A 100 -48.99 -7.46 1.66
C ASP A 100 -50.32 -8.04 2.13
N ALA A 101 -51.39 -7.70 1.40
CA ALA A 101 -52.75 -8.11 1.69
C ALA A 101 -53.00 -9.58 1.35
N THR A 102 -52.31 -10.12 0.33
CA THR A 102 -52.52 -11.48 -0.16
C THR A 102 -51.27 -12.36 -0.03
N GLY A 103 -51.47 -13.68 0.06
CA GLY A 103 -50.36 -14.64 0.13
C GLY A 103 -49.47 -14.67 -1.12
N ARG A 104 -50.02 -14.33 -2.29
CA ARG A 104 -49.23 -14.22 -3.54
C ARG A 104 -48.31 -13.01 -3.54
N GLU A 105 -48.77 -11.88 -2.98
CA GLU A 105 -47.95 -10.69 -2.80
C GLU A 105 -46.80 -10.96 -1.82
N ARG A 106 -47.10 -11.61 -0.69
CA ARG A 106 -46.06 -12.05 0.28
C ARG A 106 -44.96 -12.88 -0.37
N GLY A 107 -45.33 -13.88 -1.17
CA GLY A 107 -44.35 -14.71 -1.88
C GLY A 107 -43.49 -13.91 -2.90
N ARG A 108 -44.04 -12.86 -3.51
CA ARG A 108 -43.25 -11.96 -4.40
C ARG A 108 -42.29 -11.08 -3.60
N THR A 109 -42.75 -10.55 -2.47
CA THR A 109 -41.93 -9.73 -1.57
C THR A 109 -40.80 -10.54 -0.96
N GLU A 110 -41.03 -11.79 -0.56
CA GLU A 110 -40.00 -12.70 -0.06
C GLU A 110 -38.90 -12.95 -1.10
N VAL A 111 -39.28 -13.19 -2.36
CA VAL A 111 -38.31 -13.36 -3.47
C VAL A 111 -37.52 -12.07 -3.72
N LEU A 112 -38.18 -10.91 -3.66
CA LEU A 112 -37.53 -9.62 -3.82
C LEU A 112 -36.52 -9.35 -2.69
N VAL A 113 -36.92 -9.56 -1.43
CA VAL A 113 -36.06 -9.41 -0.25
C VAL A 113 -34.84 -10.32 -0.36
N ALA A 114 -35.03 -11.60 -0.69
CA ALA A 114 -33.93 -12.54 -0.86
C ALA A 114 -32.96 -12.11 -1.97
N ARG A 115 -33.48 -11.57 -3.07
CA ARG A 115 -32.66 -11.01 -4.16
C ARG A 115 -31.86 -9.80 -3.70
N LEU A 116 -32.50 -8.81 -3.07
CA LEU A 116 -31.83 -7.60 -2.59
C LEU A 116 -30.73 -7.92 -1.57
N GLN A 117 -30.98 -8.87 -0.66
CA GLN A 117 -29.96 -9.36 0.27
C GLN A 117 -28.78 -10.01 -0.45
N GLN A 118 -29.03 -10.84 -1.47
CA GLN A 118 -27.97 -11.44 -2.25
C GLN A 118 -27.14 -10.39 -3.01
N ASP A 119 -27.81 -9.38 -3.59
CA ASP A 119 -27.16 -8.28 -4.31
C ASP A 119 -26.28 -7.46 -3.36
N LEU A 120 -26.75 -7.15 -2.14
CA LEU A 120 -25.95 -6.50 -1.10
C LEU A 120 -24.69 -7.32 -0.74
N MET A 121 -24.83 -8.62 -0.48
CA MET A 121 -23.70 -9.50 -0.17
C MET A 121 -22.66 -9.54 -1.31
N ASN A 122 -23.11 -9.48 -2.56
CA ASN A 122 -22.22 -9.44 -3.72
C ASN A 122 -21.41 -8.13 -3.75
N PHE A 123 -22.07 -6.99 -3.50
CA PHE A 123 -21.41 -5.68 -3.45
C PHE A 123 -20.43 -5.58 -2.27
N GLU A 124 -20.79 -6.10 -1.10
CA GLU A 124 -19.88 -6.19 0.06
C GLU A 124 -18.63 -7.00 -0.27
N ALA A 125 -18.79 -8.18 -0.88
CA ALA A 125 -17.68 -9.03 -1.29
C ALA A 125 -16.77 -8.34 -2.32
N GLN A 126 -17.36 -7.60 -3.26
CA GLN A 126 -16.61 -6.80 -4.23
C GLN A 126 -15.83 -5.66 -3.55
N ARG A 127 -16.45 -4.94 -2.62
CA ARG A 127 -15.81 -3.87 -1.84
C ARG A 127 -14.62 -4.40 -1.04
N ARG A 128 -14.77 -5.54 -0.35
CA ARG A 128 -13.68 -6.19 0.40
C ARG A 128 -12.49 -6.53 -0.50
N THR A 129 -12.78 -7.11 -1.66
CA THR A 129 -11.74 -7.46 -2.66
C THR A 129 -10.97 -6.21 -3.13
N ASN A 130 -11.68 -5.10 -3.35
CA ASN A 130 -11.07 -3.83 -3.71
C ASN A 130 -10.20 -3.25 -2.59
N ILE A 131 -10.64 -3.36 -1.34
CA ILE A 131 -9.87 -2.93 -0.16
C ILE A 131 -8.58 -3.74 -0.01
N GLU A 132 -8.64 -5.06 -0.11
CA GLU A 132 -7.45 -5.93 -0.08
C GLU A 132 -6.46 -5.58 -1.19
N ARG A 133 -6.97 -5.25 -2.39
CA ARG A 133 -6.15 -4.76 -3.50
C ARG A 133 -5.49 -3.41 -3.18
N GLY A 134 -6.21 -2.49 -2.56
CA GLY A 134 -5.67 -1.21 -2.08
C GLY A 134 -4.55 -1.39 -1.05
N PHE A 135 -4.72 -2.30 -0.08
CA PHE A 135 -3.68 -2.67 0.88
C PHE A 135 -2.44 -3.25 0.22
N SER A 136 -2.63 -4.18 -0.73
CA SER A 136 -1.54 -4.76 -1.51
C SER A 136 -0.73 -3.69 -2.24
N MET A 137 -1.41 -2.73 -2.88
CA MET A 137 -0.76 -1.60 -3.55
C MET A 137 -0.01 -0.69 -2.57
N ARG A 138 -0.60 -0.39 -1.40
CA ARG A 138 0.06 0.41 -0.35
C ARG A 138 1.37 -0.25 0.08
N ARG A 139 1.32 -1.54 0.40
CA ARG A 139 2.51 -2.29 0.80
C ARG A 139 3.60 -2.27 -0.28
N MET A 140 3.22 -2.43 -1.56
CA MET A 140 4.17 -2.33 -2.67
C MET A 140 4.80 -0.93 -2.76
N ALA A 141 4.02 0.13 -2.55
CA ALA A 141 4.52 1.49 -2.53
C ALA A 141 5.47 1.73 -1.34
N GLU A 142 5.13 1.25 -0.14
CA GLU A 142 6.00 1.33 1.05
C GLU A 142 7.35 0.62 0.80
N GLU A 143 7.34 -0.58 0.23
CA GLU A 143 8.55 -1.33 -0.13
C GLU A 143 9.39 -0.57 -1.18
N ALA A 144 8.73 0.05 -2.18
CA ALA A 144 9.41 0.88 -3.18
C ALA A 144 10.02 2.15 -2.57
N MET A 145 9.30 2.84 -1.68
CA MET A 145 9.78 4.03 -0.96
C MET A 145 11.03 3.70 -0.13
N ALA A 146 11.01 2.59 0.59
CA ALA A 146 12.15 2.10 1.35
C ALA A 146 13.35 1.76 0.46
N SER A 147 13.11 1.19 -0.72
CA SER A 147 14.17 0.86 -1.68
C SER A 147 14.98 2.10 -2.11
N TRP A 148 14.33 3.26 -2.24
CA TRP A 148 15.00 4.52 -2.57
C TRP A 148 15.82 5.08 -1.41
N GLY A 149 15.39 4.87 -0.17
CA GLY A 149 16.19 5.16 1.03
C GLY A 149 17.48 4.33 1.07
N ILE A 150 17.38 3.02 0.85
CA ILE A 150 18.56 2.12 0.78
C ILE A 150 19.49 2.52 -0.38
N SER A 151 18.92 2.91 -1.52
CA SER A 151 19.70 3.40 -2.66
C SER A 151 20.46 4.69 -2.35
N ARG A 152 19.81 5.61 -1.61
CA ARG A 152 20.44 6.83 -1.10
C ARG A 152 21.64 6.50 -0.23
N GLU A 153 21.47 5.65 0.77
CA GLU A 153 22.55 5.22 1.68
C GLU A 153 23.72 4.60 0.90
N SER A 154 23.42 3.76 -0.09
CA SER A 154 24.42 3.15 -0.96
C SER A 154 25.20 4.21 -1.76
N GLN A 155 24.53 5.22 -2.31
CA GLN A 155 25.19 6.31 -3.03
C GLN A 155 26.04 7.19 -2.11
N VAL A 156 25.51 7.55 -0.94
CA VAL A 156 26.23 8.36 0.05
C VAL A 156 27.46 7.63 0.54
N SER A 157 27.37 6.33 0.86
CA SER A 157 28.51 5.53 1.31
C SER A 157 29.66 5.45 0.29
N ILE A 158 29.34 5.36 -1.01
CA ILE A 158 30.34 5.43 -2.09
C ILE A 158 31.04 6.79 -2.07
N TYR A 159 30.26 7.87 -2.00
CA TYR A 159 30.78 9.23 -1.98
C TYR A 159 31.65 9.51 -0.74
N THR A 160 31.15 9.21 0.45
CA THR A 160 31.86 9.48 1.72
C THR A 160 33.13 8.66 1.82
N ARG A 161 33.11 7.39 1.40
CA ARG A 161 34.32 6.55 1.31
C ARG A 161 35.37 7.16 0.37
N ALA A 162 34.96 7.61 -0.81
CA ALA A 162 35.89 8.22 -1.76
C ALA A 162 36.51 9.51 -1.22
N ARG A 163 35.71 10.33 -0.52
CA ARG A 163 36.17 11.56 0.13
C ARG A 163 37.12 11.26 1.29
N ALA A 164 36.78 10.31 2.16
CA ALA A 164 37.61 9.89 3.30
C ALA A 164 39.00 9.42 2.87
N ILE A 165 39.06 8.53 1.87
CA ILE A 165 40.33 8.03 1.30
C ILE A 165 41.16 9.18 0.76
N ALA A 166 40.54 10.13 0.06
CA ALA A 166 41.25 11.27 -0.52
C ALA A 166 41.73 12.29 0.52
N SER A 167 41.02 12.41 1.65
CA SER A 167 41.42 13.24 2.79
C SER A 167 42.42 12.57 3.73
N GLY A 168 42.76 11.29 3.50
CA GLY A 168 43.66 10.53 4.38
C GLY A 168 43.05 10.17 5.74
N LEU A 169 41.73 10.21 5.86
CA LEU A 169 41.00 9.84 7.09
C LEU A 169 40.72 8.34 7.10
N ASP A 170 40.71 7.74 8.30
CA ASP A 170 40.36 6.33 8.44
C ASP A 170 38.89 6.11 8.10
N VAL A 171 38.65 5.34 7.03
CA VAL A 171 37.31 5.02 6.52
C VAL A 171 36.43 4.35 7.59
N SER A 172 37.03 3.70 8.59
CA SER A 172 36.30 3.07 9.70
C SER A 172 35.73 4.08 10.71
N SER A 173 36.40 5.22 10.88
CA SER A 173 35.97 6.31 11.77
C SER A 173 35.13 7.37 11.05
N VAL A 174 35.20 7.45 9.72
CA VAL A 174 34.28 8.23 8.87
C VAL A 174 32.95 7.48 8.67
N ARG A 175 32.31 7.06 9.76
CA ARG A 175 30.85 7.25 9.85
C ARG A 175 30.63 8.73 10.17
N ALA A 176 31.12 9.61 9.30
CA ALA A 176 30.77 11.00 9.38
C ALA A 176 29.25 11.07 9.36
N GLU A 177 28.69 11.87 10.25
CA GLU A 177 27.27 12.10 10.41
C GLU A 177 26.65 12.22 9.01
N ILE A 178 26.01 11.15 8.55
CA ILE A 178 25.27 11.18 7.31
C ILE A 178 24.03 11.99 7.67
N PRO A 179 23.71 13.08 6.96
CA PRO A 179 22.50 13.83 7.27
C PRO A 179 21.33 12.89 7.25
N GLU A 180 20.48 13.04 8.25
CA GLU A 180 19.22 12.33 8.32
C GLU A 180 18.46 12.59 7.02
N PHE A 181 18.18 11.50 6.30
CA PHE A 181 17.40 11.56 5.08
C PHE A 181 15.96 11.63 5.51
N GLU A 182 15.34 12.81 5.38
CA GLU A 182 13.91 12.97 5.59
C GLU A 182 13.19 12.38 4.35
N PRO A 183 12.53 11.22 4.51
CA PRO A 183 11.83 10.55 3.43
C PRO A 183 10.53 11.28 3.12
N VAL A 184 10.07 11.19 1.87
CA VAL A 184 8.73 11.64 1.51
C VAL A 184 7.72 10.69 2.16
N GLU A 185 6.66 11.23 2.75
CA GLU A 185 5.58 10.41 3.30
C GLU A 185 4.72 9.82 2.18
N LEU A 186 4.33 8.56 2.31
CA LEU A 186 3.39 7.93 1.38
C LEU A 186 1.99 8.50 1.60
N GLU A 187 1.29 8.82 0.53
CA GLU A 187 -0.10 9.27 0.62
C GLU A 187 -0.97 8.22 1.30
N HIS A 188 -1.84 8.69 2.20
CA HIS A 188 -2.63 7.83 3.06
C HIS A 188 -4.11 7.89 2.70
N PHE A 189 -4.70 6.77 2.29
CA PHE A 189 -6.13 6.67 1.97
C PHE A 189 -6.87 5.92 3.07
N THR A 190 -7.75 6.62 3.79
CA THR A 190 -8.58 6.07 4.87
C THR A 190 -9.58 5.02 4.37
N GLU A 191 -10.01 5.13 3.11
CA GLU A 191 -10.98 4.25 2.44
C GLU A 191 -10.55 2.77 2.41
N PHE A 192 -9.26 2.49 2.59
CA PHE A 192 -8.74 1.12 2.67
C PHE A 192 -8.65 0.60 4.10
N GLU A 193 -8.74 1.43 5.14
CA GLU A 193 -8.50 1.01 6.53
C GLU A 193 -9.75 0.51 7.25
N GLU A 194 -10.93 0.96 6.81
CA GLU A 194 -12.21 0.80 7.51
C GLU A 194 -12.61 -0.65 7.79
N ASP A 195 -12.24 -1.62 6.95
CA ASP A 195 -12.65 -3.02 7.13
C ASP A 195 -11.76 -3.79 8.14
N THR A 196 -10.51 -3.39 8.34
CA THR A 196 -9.62 -4.09 9.31
C THR A 196 -9.99 -3.82 10.77
N ALA A 197 -10.70 -2.73 11.04
CA ALA A 197 -11.21 -2.41 12.36
C ALA A 197 -12.49 -3.20 12.71
N GLN A 198 -13.31 -3.56 11.73
CA GLN A 198 -14.55 -4.33 11.94
C GLN A 198 -14.27 -5.83 12.15
N ASP A 199 -13.28 -6.40 11.45
CA ASP A 199 -12.92 -7.82 11.62
C ASP A 199 -12.10 -8.11 12.90
N ASN A 200 -11.50 -7.09 13.52
CA ASN A 200 -10.78 -7.21 14.80
C ASN A 200 -11.65 -6.91 16.04
N ALA A 201 -12.95 -6.65 15.86
CA ALA A 201 -13.87 -6.60 16.99
C ALA A 201 -14.09 -8.03 17.54
N PRO A 202 -13.78 -8.31 18.82
CA PRO A 202 -14.08 -9.61 19.40
C PRO A 202 -15.60 -9.77 19.56
N GLY A 203 -16.22 -10.43 18.57
CA GLY A 203 -17.50 -11.12 18.73
C GLY A 203 -18.75 -10.40 18.25
N VAL A 204 -19.16 -10.69 17.01
CA VAL A 204 -20.55 -11.07 16.72
C VAL A 204 -20.50 -12.24 15.75
N GLY A 205 -20.59 -13.46 16.29
CA GLY A 205 -20.60 -14.67 15.49
C GLY A 205 -21.79 -14.68 14.53
N LEU A 206 -21.51 -14.81 13.24
CA LEU A 206 -22.43 -15.41 12.29
C LEU A 206 -22.65 -16.87 12.74
N ARG A 207 -23.65 -17.06 13.61
CA ARG A 207 -24.20 -18.37 13.91
C ARG A 207 -24.77 -18.91 12.60
N SER A 208 -24.03 -19.80 11.95
CA SER A 208 -24.60 -20.70 10.94
C SER A 208 -25.90 -21.28 11.49
N PRO A 209 -27.01 -21.28 10.74
CA PRO A 209 -28.22 -21.94 11.19
C PRO A 209 -27.89 -23.41 11.43
N ARG A 210 -27.99 -23.84 12.69
CA ARG A 210 -27.88 -25.25 13.08
C ARG A 210 -28.89 -26.02 12.24
N ARG A 211 -28.40 -26.92 11.39
CA ARG A 211 -29.24 -27.95 10.75
C ARG A 211 -30.07 -28.62 11.85
N PRO A 212 -31.40 -28.75 11.70
CA PRO A 212 -32.18 -29.56 12.62
C PRO A 212 -31.66 -31.00 12.55
N SER A 213 -31.27 -31.53 13.71
CA SER A 213 -30.85 -32.92 13.85
C SER A 213 -32.04 -33.82 13.52
N VAL A 214 -31.91 -34.63 12.47
CA VAL A 214 -32.87 -35.69 12.15
C VAL A 214 -32.88 -36.67 13.33
N ALA A 215 -34.01 -36.71 14.05
CA ALA A 215 -34.25 -37.70 15.10
C ALA A 215 -34.33 -39.10 14.46
N LYS A 216 -33.50 -40.03 14.96
CA LYS A 216 -33.63 -41.46 14.65
C LYS A 216 -34.97 -41.98 15.19
N PRO A 217 -35.78 -42.69 14.40
CA PRO A 217 -36.94 -43.39 14.96
C PRO A 217 -36.49 -44.54 15.86
N ALA A 218 -37.08 -44.59 17.05
CA ALA A 218 -36.93 -45.65 18.03
C ALA A 218 -37.50 -46.98 17.49
N GLY A 219 -36.93 -48.08 17.98
CA GLY A 219 -37.06 -49.43 17.44
C GLY A 219 -38.47 -50.00 17.40
N ALA A 220 -38.69 -50.84 16.39
CA ALA A 220 -39.74 -51.85 16.38
C ALA A 220 -39.17 -53.14 16.98
N THR A 221 -39.52 -53.42 18.22
CA THR A 221 -39.45 -54.75 18.83
C THR A 221 -40.43 -55.70 18.11
N ARG A 222 -39.95 -56.89 17.77
CA ARG A 222 -40.78 -58.08 17.54
C ARG A 222 -40.55 -59.04 18.70
#